data_AF-A0A2V5KKA3-F1
#
_entry.id   AF-A0A2V5KKA3-F1
#
_cell.length_a   1.000
_cell.length_b   1.000
_cell.length_c   1.000
_cell.angle_alpha   90.00
_cell.angle_beta   90.00
_cell.angle_gamma   90.00
#
_symmetry.space_group_name_H-M   'P 1'
#
loop_
_entity.id
_entity.type
_entity.pdbx_description
1 polymer ?
#
loop_
_entity_poly.entity_id
_entity_poly.type
_entity_poly.pdbx_seq_one_letter_code
_entity_poly.pdbx_strand_id
1 'polypeptide(L)'
;MRAFYQKVQKRVIAIAGMAMAITFFGLVITLAALPVSFSGLAQVEPPEITAISPTSGPEGTRVEITGINLAGATTVLFGASPAVFKLISPETIVAIVPHKISTSTITVSAPQGHSSSPFPFVICNDPRIPEEVSYKAGYVNPVPRPADFNSARLWGIVIADARVPGYKAAQVEIAWTQLSCRANGKNFVLNDDFARVAGGLYLRHPWFGGHDYHEPMPSAYDEAEHATVIRVGERSDRIWHFWSPSPRAALPAGALEGCTVKARLKISSGALLQIGFDYWRNATIGYGSGGNNHEAGASNWYFPSSQWQEATFTDIGGPQF
;
A
#
# COMPACT_ATOMS: atom_id res chain seq x y z
N MET A 1 -58.82 48.11 7.13
CA MET A 1 -58.37 47.46 8.38
C MET A 1 -57.14 46.63 8.07
N ARG A 2 -56.05 46.85 8.83
CA ARG A 2 -54.91 45.95 9.18
C ARG A 2 -54.82 44.61 8.41
N ALA A 3 -53.71 44.13 7.85
CA ALA A 3 -52.34 44.03 8.36
C ALA A 3 -51.42 43.54 7.20
N PHE A 4 -50.16 43.98 7.08
CA PHE A 4 -48.96 43.22 7.47
C PHE A 4 -48.81 41.84 6.80
N TYR A 5 -47.99 41.69 5.75
CA TYR A 5 -46.86 40.74 5.67
C TYR A 5 -46.19 40.66 4.28
N GLN A 6 -44.86 40.78 4.31
CA GLN A 6 -43.85 40.11 3.49
C GLN A 6 -43.43 40.62 2.10
N LYS A 7 -42.09 40.63 1.98
CA LYS A 7 -41.20 41.23 1.00
C LYS A 7 -40.38 40.08 0.41
N VAL A 8 -40.12 40.16 -0.90
CA VAL A 8 -38.94 39.66 -1.64
C VAL A 8 -38.96 38.23 -2.23
N GLN A 9 -38.98 38.27 -3.57
CA GLN A 9 -38.32 37.43 -4.59
C GLN A 9 -38.90 36.07 -4.97
N LYS A 10 -39.58 36.05 -6.13
CA LYS A 10 -39.39 35.01 -7.14
C LYS A 10 -39.44 35.60 -8.57
N ARG A 11 -38.36 35.28 -9.30
CA ARG A 11 -38.33 34.81 -10.70
C ARG A 11 -38.60 35.80 -11.84
N VAL A 12 -37.51 36.07 -12.54
CA VAL A 12 -37.39 36.33 -13.98
C VAL A 12 -38.26 35.35 -14.78
N ILE A 13 -39.26 35.84 -15.50
CA ILE A 13 -39.77 35.28 -16.77
C ILE A 13 -40.27 36.43 -17.66
N ALA A 14 -39.74 36.43 -18.89
CA ALA A 14 -40.25 36.98 -20.15
C ALA A 14 -41.03 38.32 -20.16
N ILE A 15 -40.47 39.31 -20.85
CA ILE A 15 -41.27 40.34 -21.53
C ILE A 15 -41.09 40.15 -23.03
N ALA A 16 -42.16 39.66 -23.65
CA ALA A 16 -42.41 39.82 -25.06
C ALA A 16 -42.91 41.25 -25.33
N GLY A 17 -42.39 41.84 -26.41
CA GLY A 17 -43.05 42.85 -27.26
C GLY A 17 -43.65 44.10 -26.60
N MET A 18 -43.01 45.25 -26.81
CA MET A 18 -43.70 46.41 -27.39
C MET A 18 -42.68 47.40 -27.95
N ALA A 19 -42.83 47.71 -29.24
CA ALA A 19 -42.04 48.71 -29.94
C ALA A 19 -42.36 50.11 -29.41
N MET A 20 -41.33 50.88 -29.06
CA MET A 20 -41.44 52.32 -28.85
C MET A 20 -40.89 53.00 -30.10
N ALA A 21 -41.78 53.51 -30.94
CA ALA A 21 -41.41 54.36 -32.08
C ALA A 21 -41.09 55.76 -31.55
N ILE A 22 -39.81 56.14 -31.58
CA ILE A 22 -39.38 57.53 -31.52
C ILE A 22 -38.85 57.88 -32.91
N THR A 23 -39.62 58.68 -33.65
CA THR A 23 -39.24 59.24 -34.94
C THR A 23 -38.24 60.37 -34.73
N PHE A 24 -36.97 60.11 -35.05
CA PHE A 24 -36.00 61.15 -35.38
C PHE A 24 -35.35 60.82 -36.73
N PHE A 25 -35.24 61.85 -37.56
CA PHE A 25 -34.70 61.83 -38.92
C PHE A 25 -33.33 61.13 -38.98
N GLY A 26 -33.23 60.09 -39.82
CA GLY A 26 -32.03 59.73 -40.60
C GLY A 26 -30.75 59.35 -39.85
N LEU A 27 -30.67 58.09 -39.38
CA LEU A 27 -29.50 57.21 -39.53
C LEU A 27 -29.89 55.79 -39.07
N VAL A 28 -30.09 54.86 -40.01
CA VAL A 28 -30.26 53.44 -39.66
C VAL A 28 -28.86 52.88 -39.38
N ILE A 29 -28.47 52.83 -38.11
CA ILE A 29 -27.31 52.03 -37.70
C ILE A 29 -27.80 50.59 -37.58
N THR A 30 -27.57 49.78 -38.60
CA THR A 30 -27.67 48.33 -38.50
C THR A 30 -26.55 47.84 -37.56
N LEU A 31 -26.90 47.59 -36.30
CA LEU A 31 -26.03 46.80 -35.42
C LEU A 31 -25.98 45.38 -36.00
N ALA A 32 -24.93 45.06 -36.75
CA ALA A 32 -24.62 43.67 -37.04
C ALA A 32 -24.27 43.01 -35.70
N ALA A 33 -25.18 42.20 -35.17
CA ALA A 33 -24.85 41.30 -34.08
C ALA A 33 -23.80 40.33 -34.63
N LEU A 34 -22.53 40.53 -34.26
CA LEU A 34 -21.51 39.53 -34.51
C LEU A 34 -21.98 38.25 -33.82
N PRO A 35 -22.03 37.08 -34.50
CA PRO A 35 -22.29 35.84 -33.81
C PRO A 35 -21.15 35.66 -32.81
N VAL A 36 -21.46 35.81 -31.53
CA VAL A 36 -20.55 35.39 -30.46
C VAL A 36 -20.55 33.87 -30.55
N SER A 37 -19.55 33.33 -31.24
CA SER A 37 -19.28 31.91 -31.21
C SER A 37 -18.87 31.57 -29.78
N PHE A 38 -19.79 30.98 -29.01
CA PHE A 38 -19.42 30.27 -27.81
C PHE A 38 -18.52 29.13 -28.26
N SER A 39 -17.22 29.32 -28.11
CA SER A 39 -16.27 28.21 -28.24
C SER A 39 -16.70 27.19 -27.21
N GLY A 40 -17.06 26.00 -27.67
CA GLY A 40 -17.69 24.97 -26.84
C GLY A 40 -16.91 24.79 -25.55
N LEU A 41 -17.63 24.83 -24.42
CA LEU A 41 -17.11 24.20 -23.21
C LEU A 41 -16.81 22.76 -23.61
N ALA A 42 -15.54 22.33 -23.51
CA ALA A 42 -15.22 20.92 -23.65
C ALA A 42 -16.18 20.15 -22.72
N GLN A 43 -17.03 19.31 -23.28
CA GLN A 43 -17.94 18.48 -22.52
C GLN A 43 -17.07 17.55 -21.68
N VAL A 44 -16.91 17.85 -20.39
CA VAL A 44 -16.16 17.00 -19.47
C VAL A 44 -17.07 15.83 -19.13
N GLU A 45 -16.86 14.71 -19.81
CA GLU A 45 -17.61 13.49 -19.60
C GLU A 45 -17.19 12.80 -18.30
N PRO A 46 -18.11 12.11 -17.61
CA PRO A 46 -17.77 11.37 -16.39
C PRO A 46 -16.66 10.34 -16.66
N PRO A 47 -15.92 9.91 -15.62
CA PRO A 47 -14.97 8.83 -15.79
C PRO A 47 -15.68 7.55 -16.28
N GLU A 48 -14.98 6.76 -17.06
CA GLU A 48 -15.40 5.41 -17.46
C GLU A 48 -14.29 4.42 -17.13
N ILE A 49 -14.58 3.39 -16.34
CA ILE A 49 -13.65 2.27 -16.12
C ILE A 49 -13.94 1.20 -17.19
N THR A 50 -12.97 0.95 -18.06
CA THR A 50 -13.08 -0.05 -19.13
C THR A 50 -12.48 -1.39 -18.75
N ALA A 51 -11.44 -1.40 -17.91
CA ALA A 51 -10.80 -2.62 -17.44
C ALA A 51 -10.14 -2.45 -16.07
N ILE A 52 -10.00 -3.57 -15.36
CA ILE A 52 -9.18 -3.68 -14.14
C ILE A 52 -8.28 -4.90 -14.27
N SER A 53 -7.02 -4.80 -13.84
CA SER A 53 -6.04 -5.89 -13.90
C SER A 53 -5.09 -5.86 -12.71
N PRO A 54 -4.95 -6.98 -11.95
CA PRO A 54 -5.73 -8.20 -12.06
C PRO A 54 -7.18 -8.01 -11.61
N THR A 55 -8.06 -8.99 -11.90
CA THR A 55 -9.47 -8.98 -11.46
C THR A 55 -9.68 -9.68 -10.10
N SER A 56 -8.64 -10.29 -9.55
CA SER A 56 -8.66 -10.94 -8.25
C SER A 56 -7.29 -10.90 -7.57
N GLY A 57 -7.30 -11.06 -6.25
CA GLY A 57 -6.08 -11.09 -5.43
C GLY A 57 -6.39 -10.89 -3.96
N PRO A 58 -5.42 -11.13 -3.07
CA PRO A 58 -5.55 -10.77 -1.68
C PRO A 58 -5.54 -9.24 -1.51
N GLU A 59 -5.85 -8.80 -0.31
CA GLU A 59 -5.65 -7.40 0.12
C GLU A 59 -4.18 -6.97 -0.10
N GLY A 60 -3.94 -5.68 -0.39
CA GLY A 60 -2.62 -5.18 -0.80
C GLY A 60 -2.26 -5.41 -2.27
N THR A 61 -3.06 -6.16 -3.04
CA THR A 61 -2.84 -6.32 -4.49
C THR A 61 -2.80 -4.96 -5.20
N ARG A 62 -1.84 -4.79 -6.10
CA ARG A 62 -1.78 -3.63 -7.01
C ARG A 62 -2.70 -3.87 -8.19
N VAL A 63 -3.72 -3.03 -8.33
CA VAL A 63 -4.68 -3.09 -9.43
C VAL A 63 -4.45 -1.90 -10.35
N GLU A 64 -4.19 -2.19 -11.62
CA GLU A 64 -4.25 -1.21 -12.70
C GLU A 64 -5.71 -1.07 -13.14
N ILE A 65 -6.19 0.18 -13.16
CA ILE A 65 -7.53 0.57 -13.55
C ILE A 65 -7.38 1.40 -14.83
N THR A 66 -7.88 0.83 -15.93
CA THR A 66 -7.83 1.46 -17.25
C THR A 66 -9.20 2.01 -17.60
N GLY A 67 -9.22 3.18 -18.22
CA GLY A 67 -10.46 3.90 -18.46
C GLY A 67 -10.32 5.11 -19.36
N ILE A 68 -11.34 5.96 -19.32
CA ILE A 68 -11.45 7.22 -20.04
C ILE A 68 -11.80 8.30 -19.03
N ASN A 69 -11.29 9.52 -19.22
CA ASN A 69 -11.59 10.68 -18.37
C ASN A 69 -11.31 10.45 -16.88
N LEU A 70 -10.26 9.68 -16.56
CA LEU A 70 -9.83 9.44 -15.19
C LEU A 70 -8.99 10.59 -14.62
N ALA A 71 -8.63 11.57 -15.46
CA ALA A 71 -8.00 12.81 -15.00
C ALA A 71 -8.86 13.48 -13.91
N GLY A 72 -8.20 13.90 -12.83
CA GLY A 72 -8.87 14.54 -11.71
C GLY A 72 -9.58 13.57 -10.75
N ALA A 73 -9.35 12.25 -10.86
CA ALA A 73 -9.80 11.31 -9.85
C ALA A 73 -9.36 11.74 -8.44
N THR A 74 -10.33 11.85 -7.54
CA THR A 74 -10.13 12.27 -6.14
C THR A 74 -10.20 11.10 -5.17
N THR A 75 -10.92 10.05 -5.53
CA THR A 75 -11.09 8.87 -4.69
C THR A 75 -11.18 7.60 -5.54
N VAL A 76 -10.57 6.53 -5.04
CA VAL A 76 -10.81 5.15 -5.48
C VAL A 76 -11.35 4.36 -4.30
N LEU A 77 -12.47 3.66 -4.49
CA LEU A 77 -13.11 2.82 -3.47
C LEU A 77 -13.15 1.36 -3.94
N PHE A 78 -12.90 0.43 -3.03
CA PHE A 78 -13.29 -0.97 -3.19
C PHE A 78 -14.53 -1.19 -2.32
N GLY A 79 -15.70 -1.25 -2.95
CA GLY A 79 -16.98 -1.18 -2.23
C GLY A 79 -17.11 0.17 -1.52
N ALA A 80 -17.11 0.16 -0.18
CA ALA A 80 -17.15 1.37 0.64
C ALA A 80 -15.77 1.81 1.17
N SER A 81 -14.71 1.03 0.92
CA SER A 81 -13.40 1.23 1.54
C SER A 81 -12.47 2.04 0.64
N PRO A 82 -11.89 3.16 1.13
CA PRO A 82 -10.97 3.96 0.33
C PRO A 82 -9.62 3.27 0.12
N ALA A 83 -9.12 3.34 -1.10
CA ALA A 83 -7.82 2.84 -1.51
C ALA A 83 -6.80 3.98 -1.64
N VAL A 84 -5.53 3.66 -1.34
CA VAL A 84 -4.41 4.47 -1.79
C VAL A 84 -4.26 4.27 -3.29
N PHE A 85 -4.16 5.35 -4.06
CA PHE A 85 -4.02 5.28 -5.51
C PHE A 85 -3.10 6.37 -6.05
N LYS A 86 -2.62 6.17 -7.27
CA LYS A 86 -1.87 7.15 -8.06
C LYS A 86 -2.49 7.25 -9.45
N LEU A 87 -2.71 8.48 -9.91
CA LEU A 87 -3.02 8.76 -11.31
C LEU A 87 -1.73 8.68 -12.14
N ILE A 88 -1.68 7.76 -13.09
CA ILE A 88 -0.51 7.55 -13.97
C ILE A 88 -0.68 8.35 -15.26
N SER A 89 -1.87 8.30 -15.85
CA SER A 89 -2.28 9.11 -17.00
C SER A 89 -3.79 9.41 -16.91
N PRO A 90 -4.35 10.26 -17.79
CA PRO A 90 -5.80 10.46 -17.88
C PRO A 90 -6.63 9.18 -18.12
N GLU A 91 -6.01 8.08 -18.52
CA GLU A 91 -6.62 6.78 -18.85
C GLU A 91 -6.18 5.65 -17.91
N THR A 92 -5.26 5.91 -16.97
CA THR A 92 -4.70 4.86 -16.11
C THR A 92 -4.53 5.33 -14.67
N ILE A 93 -5.16 4.60 -13.76
CA ILE A 93 -4.96 4.71 -12.32
C ILE A 93 -4.36 3.41 -11.82
N VAL A 94 -3.49 3.51 -10.82
CA VAL A 94 -3.08 2.36 -10.02
C VAL A 94 -3.64 2.53 -8.61
N ALA A 95 -4.32 1.51 -8.09
CA ALA A 95 -4.83 1.48 -6.73
C ALA A 95 -4.34 0.23 -5.97
N ILE A 96 -4.24 0.35 -4.65
CA ILE A 96 -3.90 -0.77 -3.75
C ILE A 96 -5.16 -1.24 -3.03
N VAL A 97 -5.43 -2.55 -3.11
CA VAL A 97 -6.60 -3.18 -2.47
C VAL A 97 -6.57 -2.93 -0.95
N PRO A 98 -7.58 -2.26 -0.36
CA PRO A 98 -7.67 -2.02 1.08
C PRO A 98 -7.80 -3.30 1.90
N HIS A 99 -7.56 -3.20 3.21
CA HIS A 99 -7.68 -4.33 4.13
C HIS A 99 -9.10 -4.50 4.69
N LYS A 100 -9.44 -5.74 5.06
CA LYS A 100 -10.76 -6.15 5.60
C LYS A 100 -11.91 -5.74 4.70
N ILE A 101 -11.80 -6.09 3.43
CA ILE A 101 -12.85 -5.85 2.46
C ILE A 101 -13.39 -7.16 1.89
N SER A 102 -14.65 -7.10 1.46
CA SER A 102 -15.28 -8.18 0.71
C SER A 102 -15.13 -7.94 -0.78
N THR A 103 -15.29 -9.00 -1.58
CA THR A 103 -15.44 -8.91 -3.04
C THR A 103 -16.46 -7.84 -3.41
N SER A 104 -16.04 -6.87 -4.21
CA SER A 104 -16.83 -5.66 -4.52
C SER A 104 -16.36 -5.01 -5.82
N THR A 105 -17.19 -4.17 -6.43
CA THR A 105 -16.77 -3.30 -7.54
C THR A 105 -15.77 -2.23 -7.08
N ILE A 106 -14.96 -1.76 -8.01
CA ILE A 106 -14.06 -0.62 -7.81
C ILE A 106 -14.78 0.63 -8.33
N THR A 107 -14.84 1.68 -7.51
CA THR A 107 -15.43 2.97 -7.89
C THR A 107 -14.35 4.04 -7.99
N VAL A 108 -14.28 4.75 -9.10
CA VAL A 108 -13.46 5.95 -9.27
C VAL A 108 -14.37 7.17 -9.25
N SER A 109 -14.08 8.15 -8.39
CA SER A 109 -14.79 9.42 -8.32
C SER A 109 -13.89 10.56 -8.79
N ALA A 110 -14.46 11.46 -9.58
CA ALA A 110 -13.82 12.68 -10.06
C ALA A 110 -14.86 13.83 -10.07
N PRO A 111 -14.47 15.10 -10.19
CA PRO A 111 -15.41 16.23 -10.18
C PRO A 111 -16.55 16.12 -11.19
N GLN A 112 -16.29 15.47 -12.33
CA GLN A 112 -17.21 15.26 -13.44
C GLN A 112 -18.18 14.09 -13.24
N GLY A 113 -18.00 13.27 -12.20
CA GLY A 113 -18.86 12.12 -11.91
C GLY A 113 -18.10 10.94 -11.34
N HIS A 114 -18.73 9.78 -11.33
CA HIS A 114 -18.14 8.53 -10.84
C HIS A 114 -18.37 7.39 -11.82
N SER A 115 -17.45 6.42 -11.77
CA SER A 115 -17.51 5.19 -12.57
C SER A 115 -17.31 3.98 -11.68
N SER A 116 -17.93 2.87 -12.04
CA SER A 116 -17.74 1.57 -11.39
C SER A 116 -17.14 0.59 -12.37
N SER A 117 -16.25 -0.29 -11.90
CA SER A 117 -15.71 -1.38 -12.71
C SER A 117 -16.85 -2.28 -13.23
N PRO A 118 -16.72 -2.82 -14.45
CA PRO A 118 -17.79 -3.64 -15.05
C PRO A 118 -18.05 -4.95 -14.30
N PHE A 119 -17.08 -5.41 -13.51
CA PHE A 119 -17.16 -6.62 -12.68
C PHE A 119 -16.52 -6.35 -11.30
N PRO A 120 -16.88 -7.12 -10.26
CA PRO A 120 -16.24 -6.99 -8.95
C PRO A 120 -14.79 -7.49 -8.97
N PHE A 121 -13.93 -6.85 -8.20
CA PHE A 121 -12.63 -7.40 -7.85
C PHE A 121 -12.83 -8.49 -6.79
N VAL A 122 -12.31 -9.69 -7.03
CA VAL A 122 -12.51 -10.84 -6.15
C VAL A 122 -11.40 -10.91 -5.11
N ILE A 123 -11.78 -10.88 -3.83
CA ILE A 123 -10.84 -11.00 -2.71
C ILE A 123 -10.47 -12.46 -2.46
N CYS A 124 -9.16 -12.74 -2.50
CA CYS A 124 -8.59 -14.08 -2.36
C CYS A 124 -7.57 -14.13 -1.22
N ASN A 125 -7.98 -13.79 0.00
CA ASN A 125 -7.12 -13.90 1.19
C ASN A 125 -6.80 -15.37 1.52
N ASP A 126 -5.56 -15.64 1.94
CA ASP A 126 -5.16 -16.97 2.39
C ASP A 126 -5.74 -17.24 3.80
N PRO A 127 -6.62 -18.24 3.98
CA PRO A 127 -7.27 -18.50 5.26
C PRO A 127 -6.27 -18.92 6.36
N ARG A 128 -5.06 -19.36 5.96
CA ARG A 128 -4.00 -19.72 6.90
C ARG A 128 -3.36 -18.48 7.54
N ILE A 129 -3.55 -17.28 7.01
CA ILE A 129 -3.12 -16.03 7.63
C ILE A 129 -4.21 -15.56 8.61
N PRO A 130 -3.88 -15.24 9.88
CA PRO A 130 -4.86 -14.72 10.84
C PRO A 130 -5.41 -13.35 10.43
N GLU A 131 -6.71 -13.10 10.66
CA GLU A 131 -7.42 -11.88 10.24
C GLU A 131 -6.93 -10.61 10.97
N GLU A 132 -6.22 -10.76 12.08
CA GLU A 132 -5.60 -9.66 12.82
C GLU A 132 -4.29 -9.14 12.20
N VAL A 133 -3.68 -9.88 11.26
CA VAL A 133 -2.46 -9.44 10.58
C VAL A 133 -2.79 -8.21 9.73
N SER A 134 -2.22 -7.06 10.09
CA SER A 134 -2.54 -5.79 9.41
C SER A 134 -2.05 -5.71 7.96
N TYR A 135 -2.62 -4.77 7.19
CA TYR A 135 -2.38 -4.56 5.76
C TYR A 135 -0.91 -4.48 5.32
N LYS A 136 0.00 -3.94 6.15
CA LYS A 136 1.44 -3.83 5.79
C LYS A 136 2.19 -5.15 5.92
N ALA A 137 1.73 -6.02 6.81
CA ALA A 137 2.34 -7.32 7.09
C ALA A 137 1.53 -8.49 6.53
N GLY A 138 0.34 -8.27 5.98
CA GLY A 138 -0.50 -9.34 5.42
C GLY A 138 0.03 -9.88 4.09
N TYR A 139 0.42 -8.98 3.19
CA TYR A 139 0.79 -9.30 1.82
C TYR A 139 1.85 -8.33 1.27
N VAL A 140 2.47 -8.70 0.14
CA VAL A 140 3.57 -7.98 -0.50
C VAL A 140 3.18 -6.51 -0.76
N ASN A 141 3.77 -5.59 0.00
CA ASN A 141 3.59 -4.14 -0.16
C ASN A 141 4.91 -3.49 -0.59
N PRO A 142 5.27 -3.59 -1.88
CA PRO A 142 6.47 -2.96 -2.39
C PRO A 142 6.25 -1.45 -2.42
N VAL A 143 7.04 -0.71 -1.64
CA VAL A 143 6.99 0.75 -1.61
C VAL A 143 8.08 1.28 -2.54
N PRO A 144 7.83 2.35 -3.33
CA PRO A 144 8.85 2.92 -4.20
C PRO A 144 10.12 3.21 -3.42
N ARG A 145 11.23 2.71 -3.94
CA ARG A 145 12.55 3.03 -3.42
C ARG A 145 12.80 4.54 -3.52
N PRO A 146 13.07 5.24 -2.41
CA PRO A 146 13.44 6.64 -2.49
C PRO A 146 14.92 6.77 -2.91
N ALA A 147 15.23 7.80 -3.70
CA ALA A 147 16.54 7.97 -4.34
C ALA A 147 17.70 8.27 -3.37
N ASP A 148 17.39 8.70 -2.15
CA ASP A 148 18.35 9.17 -1.13
C ASP A 148 18.78 8.08 -0.13
N PHE A 149 18.38 6.83 -0.34
CA PHE A 149 18.67 5.73 0.56
C PHE A 149 19.95 4.99 0.15
N ASN A 150 20.85 4.78 1.12
CA ASN A 150 22.20 4.26 0.90
C ASN A 150 22.50 3.02 1.76
N SER A 151 21.49 2.36 2.28
CA SER A 151 21.63 1.18 3.12
C SER A 151 20.30 0.43 3.11
N ALA A 152 20.32 -0.83 3.52
CA ALA A 152 19.12 -1.59 3.80
C ALA A 152 19.33 -2.50 5.03
N ARG A 153 18.24 -2.91 5.67
CA ARG A 153 18.27 -3.86 6.79
C ARG A 153 17.14 -4.85 6.65
N LEU A 154 17.47 -6.15 6.68
CA LEU A 154 16.45 -7.18 6.72
C LEU A 154 15.74 -7.20 8.06
N TRP A 155 14.50 -7.66 8.00
CA TRP A 155 13.68 -7.96 9.15
C TRP A 155 12.80 -9.19 8.86
N GLY A 156 12.21 -9.74 9.91
CA GLY A 156 11.15 -10.73 9.78
C GLY A 156 10.23 -10.74 10.98
N ILE A 157 9.01 -11.21 10.75
CA ILE A 157 7.96 -11.33 11.74
C ILE A 157 7.64 -12.81 11.92
N VAL A 158 7.53 -13.24 13.17
CA VAL A 158 7.03 -14.56 13.55
C VAL A 158 5.83 -14.40 14.46
N ILE A 159 4.77 -15.16 14.20
CA ILE A 159 3.59 -15.19 15.06
C ILE A 159 3.16 -16.63 15.33
N ALA A 160 2.57 -16.84 16.51
CA ALA A 160 1.84 -18.07 16.80
C ALA A 160 0.44 -17.97 16.19
N ASP A 161 0.01 -19.01 15.49
CA ASP A 161 -1.38 -19.14 15.06
C ASP A 161 -2.18 -19.83 16.17
N ALA A 162 -2.86 -19.04 17.00
CA ALA A 162 -3.64 -19.54 18.12
C ALA A 162 -4.84 -20.41 17.71
N ARG A 163 -5.19 -20.43 16.41
CA ARG A 163 -6.25 -21.27 15.84
C ARG A 163 -5.79 -22.73 15.68
N VAL A 164 -4.48 -22.98 15.64
CA VAL A 164 -3.90 -24.32 15.43
C VAL A 164 -3.76 -25.06 16.77
N PRO A 165 -4.32 -26.28 16.92
CA PRO A 165 -4.12 -27.07 18.12
C PRO A 165 -2.63 -27.31 18.42
N GLY A 166 -2.23 -27.09 19.68
CA GLY A 166 -0.84 -27.26 20.11
C GLY A 166 0.09 -26.07 19.83
N TYR A 167 -0.42 -24.92 19.36
CA TYR A 167 0.39 -23.72 19.05
C TYR A 167 1.31 -23.24 20.18
N LYS A 168 1.04 -23.61 21.44
CA LYS A 168 1.90 -23.25 22.58
C LYS A 168 3.32 -23.82 22.47
N ALA A 169 3.49 -24.92 21.74
CA ALA A 169 4.80 -25.49 21.43
C ALA A 169 5.37 -24.96 20.10
N ALA A 170 4.71 -23.99 19.46
CA ALA A 170 5.12 -23.51 18.16
C ALA A 170 6.46 -22.77 18.24
N GLN A 171 7.33 -23.05 17.28
CA GLN A 171 8.64 -22.45 17.16
C GLN A 171 9.06 -22.27 15.70
N VAL A 172 10.04 -21.40 15.51
CA VAL A 172 10.77 -21.26 14.25
C VAL A 172 12.27 -21.38 14.53
N GLU A 173 12.94 -22.18 13.72
CA GLU A 173 14.40 -22.28 13.68
C GLU A 173 14.93 -21.48 12.48
N ILE A 174 15.93 -20.63 12.69
CA ILE A 174 16.56 -19.82 11.66
C ILE A 174 18.04 -20.20 11.58
N ALA A 175 18.43 -20.86 10.49
CA ALA A 175 19.82 -21.27 10.26
C ALA A 175 20.67 -20.10 9.77
N TRP A 176 20.15 -19.30 8.85
CA TRP A 176 20.84 -18.10 8.37
C TRP A 176 19.86 -17.09 7.77
N THR A 177 20.28 -15.83 7.75
CA THR A 177 19.62 -14.73 7.04
C THR A 177 20.63 -13.94 6.24
N GLN A 178 20.27 -13.53 5.02
CA GLN A 178 21.15 -12.79 4.13
C GLN A 178 20.36 -11.70 3.40
N LEU A 179 20.88 -10.48 3.41
CA LEU A 179 20.42 -9.39 2.55
C LEU A 179 21.48 -9.11 1.51
N SER A 180 21.07 -9.12 0.25
CA SER A 180 21.91 -8.71 -0.86
C SER A 180 21.22 -7.62 -1.67
N CYS A 181 21.98 -6.73 -2.26
CA CYS A 181 21.47 -5.66 -3.12
C CYS A 181 22.24 -5.61 -4.43
N ARG A 182 21.57 -5.18 -5.49
CA ARG A 182 22.17 -4.93 -6.79
C ARG A 182 22.23 -3.43 -7.06
N ALA A 183 23.41 -2.89 -7.34
CA ALA A 183 23.59 -1.48 -7.68
C ALA A 183 24.64 -1.34 -8.78
N ASN A 184 24.39 -0.48 -9.76
CA ASN A 184 25.31 -0.25 -10.89
C ASN A 184 25.76 -1.56 -11.58
N GLY A 185 24.86 -2.53 -11.75
CA GLY A 185 25.13 -3.83 -12.36
C GLY A 185 25.89 -4.83 -11.49
N LYS A 186 26.16 -4.52 -10.21
CA LYS A 186 26.93 -5.38 -9.30
C LYS A 186 26.12 -5.79 -8.07
N ASN A 187 26.36 -7.00 -7.57
CA ASN A 187 25.74 -7.51 -6.35
C ASN A 187 26.62 -7.22 -5.13
N PHE A 188 25.98 -6.84 -4.03
CA PHE A 188 26.59 -6.53 -2.74
C PHE A 188 25.86 -7.31 -1.66
N VAL A 189 26.57 -8.05 -0.81
CA VAL A 189 26.00 -8.68 0.38
C VAL A 189 26.11 -7.69 1.54
N LEU A 190 24.97 -7.32 2.13
CA LEU A 190 24.92 -6.36 3.24
C LEU A 190 25.00 -7.01 4.61
N ASN A 191 24.51 -8.25 4.73
CA ASN A 191 24.72 -9.10 5.88
C ASN A 191 24.68 -10.58 5.46
N ASP A 192 25.35 -11.43 6.23
CA ASP A 192 25.33 -12.89 6.09
C ASP A 192 25.38 -13.51 7.50
N ASP A 193 24.24 -13.48 8.18
CA ASP A 193 24.15 -13.83 9.59
C ASP A 193 23.79 -15.30 9.76
N PHE A 194 24.74 -16.09 10.29
CA PHE A 194 24.54 -17.50 10.63
C PHE A 194 24.03 -17.64 12.06
N ALA A 195 22.91 -18.34 12.20
CA ALA A 195 22.29 -18.75 13.45
C ALA A 195 22.15 -17.63 14.51
N ARG A 196 21.96 -16.40 14.03
CA ARG A 196 21.87 -15.21 14.86
C ARG A 196 20.84 -14.26 14.30
N VAL A 197 19.92 -13.84 15.15
CA VAL A 197 19.01 -12.72 14.91
C VAL A 197 18.96 -11.83 16.14
N ALA A 198 18.78 -10.53 15.95
CA ALA A 198 18.36 -9.62 17.01
C ALA A 198 16.84 -9.40 16.90
N GLY A 199 16.19 -8.86 17.92
CA GLY A 199 14.75 -8.59 17.83
C GLY A 199 14.11 -8.06 19.11
N GLY A 200 12.80 -7.85 19.03
CA GLY A 200 11.95 -7.56 20.18
C GLY A 200 10.51 -8.04 20.00
N LEU A 201 9.78 -8.06 21.10
CA LEU A 201 8.37 -8.44 21.14
C LEU A 201 7.48 -7.21 21.12
N TYR A 202 6.62 -7.12 20.11
CA TYR A 202 5.69 -6.02 19.91
C TYR A 202 4.26 -6.43 20.22
N LEU A 203 3.39 -5.44 20.44
CA LEU A 203 1.96 -5.68 20.63
C LEU A 203 1.35 -6.28 19.36
N ARG A 204 0.61 -7.37 19.54
CA ARG A 204 -0.21 -7.97 18.47
C ARG A 204 -1.54 -7.24 18.29
N HIS A 205 -2.09 -6.70 19.37
CA HIS A 205 -3.38 -6.01 19.38
C HIS A 205 -3.29 -4.66 20.13
N PRO A 206 -3.50 -3.51 19.45
CA PRO A 206 -3.52 -3.38 17.99
C PRO A 206 -2.16 -3.72 17.39
N TRP A 207 -2.14 -4.16 16.12
CA TRP A 207 -0.94 -4.62 15.43
C TRP A 207 0.16 -3.54 15.44
N PHE A 208 1.32 -3.85 16.04
CA PHE A 208 2.44 -2.92 16.28
C PHE A 208 2.14 -1.67 17.13
N GLY A 209 0.96 -1.53 17.76
CA GLY A 209 0.74 -0.73 18.97
C GLY A 209 1.05 0.78 18.99
N GLY A 210 1.65 1.36 17.94
CA GLY A 210 1.98 2.78 17.82
C GLY A 210 3.23 3.26 18.60
N HIS A 211 4.01 2.36 19.20
CA HIS A 211 5.21 2.73 19.97
C HIS A 211 6.33 1.73 19.70
N ASP A 212 7.58 2.20 19.53
CA ASP A 212 8.78 1.32 19.55
C ASP A 212 9.05 0.72 20.94
N TYR A 213 8.05 0.74 21.83
CA TYR A 213 8.08 0.04 23.09
C TYR A 213 7.90 -1.45 22.80
N HIS A 214 8.95 -2.21 23.08
CA HIS A 214 9.04 -3.63 22.82
C HIS A 214 9.77 -4.28 23.99
N GLU A 215 9.37 -5.50 24.33
CA GLU A 215 10.08 -6.33 25.30
C GLU A 215 11.26 -7.03 24.60
N PRO A 216 12.31 -7.46 25.32
CA PRO A 216 13.35 -8.29 24.73
C PRO A 216 12.76 -9.55 24.07
N MET A 217 13.27 -9.91 22.89
CA MET A 217 12.87 -11.15 22.20
C MET A 217 13.70 -12.33 22.71
N PRO A 218 13.12 -13.28 23.47
CA PRO A 218 13.87 -14.40 23.99
C PRO A 218 14.13 -15.41 22.88
N SER A 219 15.38 -15.53 22.43
CA SER A 219 15.80 -16.57 21.49
C SER A 219 16.83 -17.49 22.14
N ALA A 220 16.90 -18.73 21.66
CA ALA A 220 17.90 -19.69 22.08
C ALA A 220 18.73 -20.14 20.89
N TYR A 221 19.96 -20.58 21.12
CA TYR A 221 20.75 -21.27 20.11
C TYR A 221 20.56 -22.78 20.23
N ASP A 222 20.35 -23.45 19.11
CA ASP A 222 20.39 -24.91 18.99
C ASP A 222 21.74 -25.31 18.37
N GLU A 223 22.57 -25.97 19.18
CA GLU A 223 23.90 -26.46 18.79
C GLU A 223 23.82 -27.57 17.73
N ALA A 224 22.80 -28.43 17.78
CA ALA A 224 22.69 -29.59 16.89
C ALA A 224 22.27 -29.18 15.49
N GLU A 225 21.33 -28.24 15.40
CA GLU A 225 20.82 -27.72 14.13
C GLU A 225 21.61 -26.48 13.64
N HIS A 226 22.52 -25.95 14.48
CA HIS A 226 23.22 -24.68 14.26
C HIS A 226 22.24 -23.55 13.86
N ALA A 227 21.23 -23.32 14.70
CA ALA A 227 20.14 -22.40 14.39
C ALA A 227 19.69 -21.56 15.59
N THR A 228 19.17 -20.36 15.34
CA THR A 228 18.42 -19.62 16.36
C THR A 228 16.99 -20.16 16.46
N VAL A 229 16.52 -20.47 17.66
CA VAL A 229 15.16 -20.92 17.95
C VAL A 229 14.35 -19.78 18.56
N ILE A 230 13.23 -19.47 17.92
CA ILE A 230 12.21 -18.52 18.37
C ILE A 230 10.98 -19.32 18.81
N ARG A 231 10.70 -19.39 20.12
CA ARG A 231 9.57 -20.13 20.70
C ARG A 231 8.30 -19.29 20.71
N VAL A 232 7.79 -19.03 19.52
CA VAL A 232 6.68 -18.10 19.30
C VAL A 232 5.41 -18.44 20.09
N GLY A 233 5.18 -19.74 20.36
CA GLY A 233 4.04 -20.22 21.14
C GLY A 233 3.99 -19.78 22.60
N GLU A 234 5.15 -19.43 23.19
CA GLU A 234 5.24 -18.98 24.59
C GLU A 234 4.67 -17.58 24.80
N ARG A 235 4.65 -16.76 23.74
CA ARG A 235 4.11 -15.39 23.73
C ARG A 235 3.25 -15.16 22.50
N SER A 236 2.16 -15.92 22.40
CA SER A 236 1.21 -15.82 21.29
C SER A 236 0.47 -14.47 21.23
N ASP A 237 0.48 -13.72 22.32
CA ASP A 237 -0.07 -12.35 22.45
C ASP A 237 0.87 -11.26 21.89
N ARG A 238 2.03 -11.66 21.36
CA ARG A 238 3.04 -10.76 20.81
C ARG A 238 3.35 -11.06 19.35
N ILE A 239 3.89 -10.04 18.68
CA ILE A 239 4.56 -10.15 17.40
C ILE A 239 6.06 -10.27 17.67
N TRP A 240 6.67 -11.32 17.17
CA TRP A 240 8.11 -11.54 17.32
C TRP A 240 8.81 -10.95 16.11
N HIS A 241 9.35 -9.74 16.27
CA HIS A 241 9.98 -9.01 15.19
C HIS A 241 11.50 -9.12 15.33
N PHE A 242 12.14 -9.75 14.35
CA PHE A 242 13.58 -9.94 14.31
C PHE A 242 14.22 -9.13 13.18
N TRP A 243 15.51 -8.86 13.30
CA TRP A 243 16.30 -8.17 12.28
C TRP A 243 17.75 -8.65 12.31
N SER A 244 18.48 -8.33 11.24
CA SER A 244 19.90 -8.65 11.15
C SER A 244 20.70 -7.99 12.29
N PRO A 245 21.46 -8.76 13.09
CA PRO A 245 22.33 -8.24 14.13
C PRO A 245 23.61 -7.62 13.55
N SER A 246 23.95 -7.90 12.29
CA SER A 246 25.07 -7.26 11.62
C SER A 246 24.90 -5.73 11.56
N PRO A 247 26.00 -4.96 11.65
CA PRO A 247 25.95 -3.53 11.39
C PRO A 247 25.38 -3.27 10.00
N ARG A 248 24.57 -2.22 9.87
CA ARG A 248 24.07 -1.81 8.56
C ARG A 248 25.24 -1.36 7.68
N ALA A 249 25.38 -1.98 6.52
CA ALA A 249 26.39 -1.63 5.54
C ALA A 249 25.90 -0.54 4.59
N ALA A 250 26.79 0.38 4.22
CA ALA A 250 26.51 1.38 3.20
C ALA A 250 26.57 0.77 1.80
N LEU A 251 25.61 1.14 0.98
CA LEU A 251 25.54 0.90 -0.46
C LEU A 251 26.25 2.04 -1.18
N PRO A 252 26.90 1.77 -2.33
CA PRO A 252 27.48 2.82 -3.15
C PRO A 252 26.39 3.79 -3.64
N ALA A 253 26.72 5.08 -3.69
CA ALA A 253 25.85 6.07 -4.33
C ALA A 253 25.65 5.71 -5.81
N GLY A 254 24.40 5.75 -6.30
CA GLY A 254 24.06 5.40 -7.68
C GLY A 254 22.66 4.81 -7.83
N ALA A 255 22.40 4.20 -8.99
CA ALA A 255 21.13 3.55 -9.30
C ALA A 255 21.08 2.18 -8.59
N LEU A 256 20.75 2.17 -7.30
CA LEU A 256 20.30 0.96 -6.60
C LEU A 256 19.18 0.36 -7.45
N GLU A 257 19.33 -0.89 -7.87
CA GLU A 257 18.38 -1.63 -8.72
C GLU A 257 17.37 -2.38 -7.85
N GLY A 258 17.81 -2.83 -6.67
CA GLY A 258 16.98 -3.39 -5.60
C GLY A 258 17.73 -4.34 -4.70
N CYS A 259 17.03 -4.91 -3.74
CA CYS A 259 17.56 -5.86 -2.79
C CYS A 259 16.70 -7.12 -2.69
N THR A 260 17.36 -8.20 -2.27
CA THR A 260 16.79 -9.49 -2.02
C THR A 260 17.21 -9.95 -0.63
N VAL A 261 16.22 -10.22 0.21
CA VAL A 261 16.42 -10.91 1.49
C VAL A 261 16.11 -12.39 1.30
N LYS A 262 16.95 -13.23 1.90
CA LYS A 262 16.75 -14.67 2.02
C LYS A 262 16.94 -15.12 3.45
N ALA A 263 16.21 -16.16 3.85
CA ALA A 263 16.41 -16.83 5.13
C ALA A 263 16.17 -18.33 4.99
N ARG A 264 17.06 -19.16 5.55
CA ARG A 264 16.83 -20.60 5.67
C ARG A 264 16.28 -20.93 7.05
N LEU A 265 15.10 -21.54 7.06
CA LEU A 265 14.31 -21.69 8.27
C LEU A 265 13.49 -22.99 8.30
N LYS A 266 13.09 -23.41 9.50
CA LYS A 266 12.15 -24.51 9.76
C LYS A 266 11.02 -23.95 10.62
N ILE A 267 9.77 -24.26 10.27
CA ILE A 267 8.58 -23.71 10.93
C ILE A 267 7.78 -24.88 11.48
N SER A 268 7.56 -24.93 12.79
CA SER A 268 6.71 -25.97 13.38
C SER A 268 5.23 -25.67 13.18
N SER A 269 4.38 -26.68 13.41
CA SER A 269 2.94 -26.46 13.47
C SER A 269 2.58 -25.34 14.46
N GLY A 270 1.62 -24.48 14.09
CA GLY A 270 1.15 -23.35 14.89
C GLY A 270 2.04 -22.11 14.83
N ALA A 271 3.06 -22.06 13.98
CA ALA A 271 3.84 -20.86 13.69
C ALA A 271 3.70 -20.43 12.23
N LEU A 272 3.83 -19.12 12.00
CA LEU A 272 3.89 -18.50 10.69
C LEU A 272 5.02 -17.48 10.69
N LEU A 273 5.69 -17.30 9.54
CA LEU A 273 6.79 -16.34 9.40
C LEU A 273 6.68 -15.54 8.11
N GLN A 274 7.06 -14.26 8.18
CA GLN A 274 7.23 -13.39 7.03
C GLN A 274 8.60 -12.70 7.12
N ILE A 275 9.21 -12.41 5.97
CA ILE A 275 10.46 -11.64 5.92
C ILE A 275 10.31 -10.43 5.02
N GLY A 276 11.13 -9.41 5.27
CA GLY A 276 11.17 -8.20 4.48
C GLY A 276 12.47 -7.46 4.70
N PHE A 277 12.52 -6.23 4.20
CA PHE A 277 13.60 -5.32 4.55
C PHE A 277 13.12 -3.87 4.50
N ASP A 278 13.88 -3.02 5.18
CA ASP A 278 13.72 -1.58 5.13
C ASP A 278 14.91 -0.97 4.41
N TYR A 279 14.66 0.04 3.59
CA TYR A 279 15.66 0.99 3.16
C TYR A 279 16.07 1.88 4.32
N TRP A 280 17.36 2.24 4.41
CA TRP A 280 17.88 3.24 5.34
C TRP A 280 18.66 4.38 4.65
N ARG A 281 18.41 5.63 5.05
CA ARG A 281 19.17 6.82 4.57
C ARG A 281 20.54 6.93 5.20
N ASN A 282 20.66 6.47 6.43
CA ASN A 282 21.89 6.51 7.20
C ASN A 282 22.07 5.18 7.95
N ALA A 283 23.21 4.52 7.68
CA ALA A 283 23.55 3.23 8.24
C ALA A 283 23.75 3.25 9.77
N THR A 284 24.11 4.38 10.37
CA THR A 284 24.44 4.48 11.80
C THR A 284 23.29 5.00 12.67
N ILE A 285 22.37 5.80 12.12
CA ILE A 285 21.27 6.38 12.88
C ILE A 285 20.19 5.32 13.15
N GLY A 286 19.70 5.25 14.39
CA GLY A 286 18.62 4.34 14.79
C GLY A 286 17.29 4.65 14.09
N TYR A 287 16.26 3.87 14.43
CA TYR A 287 14.89 4.24 14.10
C TYR A 287 14.52 5.54 14.83
N GLY A 288 13.73 6.43 14.21
CA GLY A 288 13.32 7.68 14.83
C GLY A 288 12.46 8.57 13.94
N SER A 289 11.84 9.59 14.55
CA SER A 289 11.04 10.59 13.84
C SER A 289 11.89 11.35 12.82
N GLY A 290 11.39 11.47 11.58
CA GLY A 290 12.14 12.03 10.44
C GLY A 290 12.46 11.01 9.33
N GLY A 291 12.10 9.74 9.50
CA GLY A 291 12.05 8.76 8.41
C GLY A 291 13.42 8.31 7.90
N ASN A 292 14.32 7.92 8.82
CA ASN A 292 15.60 7.32 8.43
C ASN A 292 15.41 5.95 7.78
N ASN A 293 14.32 5.25 8.08
CA ASN A 293 13.93 4.00 7.45
C ASN A 293 12.67 4.16 6.59
N HIS A 294 12.58 3.32 5.57
CA HIS A 294 11.44 3.23 4.68
C HIS A 294 11.24 1.77 4.31
N GLU A 295 10.10 1.19 4.68
CA GLU A 295 9.78 -0.21 4.40
C GLU A 295 9.83 -0.47 2.90
N ALA A 296 10.63 -1.43 2.47
CA ALA A 296 10.68 -1.81 1.06
C ALA A 296 9.55 -2.77 0.71
N GLY A 297 9.11 -3.58 1.67
CA GLY A 297 8.02 -4.53 1.58
C GLY A 297 8.34 -5.84 2.28
N ALA A 298 7.45 -6.81 2.08
CA ALA A 298 7.48 -8.10 2.75
C ALA A 298 7.17 -9.24 1.78
N SER A 299 7.63 -10.44 2.09
CA SER A 299 7.26 -11.68 1.39
C SER A 299 5.78 -12.03 1.61
N ASN A 300 5.29 -13.06 0.93
CA ASN A 300 4.16 -13.83 1.45
C ASN A 300 4.52 -14.48 2.79
N TRP A 301 3.50 -14.93 3.53
CA TRP A 301 3.71 -15.75 4.73
C TRP A 301 4.21 -17.14 4.36
N TYR A 302 5.14 -17.64 5.16
CA TYR A 302 5.66 -18.99 5.15
C TYR A 302 5.00 -19.82 6.25
N PHE A 303 4.76 -21.10 5.92
CA PHE A 303 3.92 -22.00 6.70
C PHE A 303 4.74 -23.18 7.25
N PRO A 304 4.16 -23.97 8.18
CA PRO A 304 4.84 -25.10 8.79
C PRO A 304 5.45 -26.08 7.78
N SER A 305 6.69 -26.49 8.04
CA SER A 305 7.43 -27.48 7.28
C SER A 305 8.37 -28.24 8.21
N SER A 306 8.37 -29.57 8.13
CA SER A 306 9.34 -30.42 8.84
C SER A 306 10.74 -30.36 8.24
N GLN A 307 10.86 -29.86 6.99
CA GLN A 307 12.12 -29.68 6.29
C GLN A 307 12.54 -28.21 6.30
N TRP A 308 13.85 -27.98 6.17
CA TRP A 308 14.40 -26.65 5.93
C TRP A 308 13.83 -26.07 4.62
N GLN A 309 13.33 -24.84 4.70
CA GLN A 309 12.82 -24.09 3.56
C GLN A 309 13.54 -22.74 3.45
N GLU A 310 13.56 -22.18 2.24
CA GLU A 310 14.11 -20.85 1.99
C GLU A 310 12.97 -19.86 1.84
N ALA A 311 12.93 -18.87 2.74
CA ALA A 311 12.11 -17.70 2.58
C ALA A 311 12.84 -16.64 1.74
N THR A 312 12.11 -15.94 0.87
CA THR A 312 12.67 -14.91 -0.02
C THR A 312 11.70 -13.75 -0.18
N PHE A 313 12.23 -12.54 -0.14
CA PHE A 313 11.57 -11.33 -0.63
C PHE A 313 12.56 -10.54 -1.48
N THR A 314 12.08 -9.98 -2.59
CA THR A 314 12.87 -9.14 -3.48
C THR A 314 12.03 -7.99 -3.97
N ASP A 315 12.62 -6.80 -4.03
CA ASP A 315 12.01 -5.64 -4.66
C ASP A 315 12.64 -5.32 -6.04
N ILE A 316 13.63 -6.11 -6.47
CA ILE A 316 14.19 -6.03 -7.82
C ILE A 316 13.06 -6.32 -8.81
N GLY A 317 12.78 -5.36 -9.69
CA GLY A 317 11.64 -5.44 -10.63
C GLY A 317 10.28 -5.19 -9.97
N GLY A 318 10.25 -4.76 -8.71
CA GLY A 318 9.03 -4.40 -7.99
C GLY A 318 8.39 -3.10 -8.52
N PRO A 319 7.12 -2.84 -8.16
CA PRO A 319 6.40 -1.63 -8.53
C PRO A 319 7.16 -0.36 -8.19
N GLN A 320 7.53 0.39 -9.23
CA GLN A 320 7.96 1.77 -9.08
C GLN A 320 6.68 2.62 -9.15
N PHE A 321 6.33 3.32 -8.08
CA PHE A 321 5.28 4.32 -8.17
C PHE A 321 5.88 5.63 -8.63
#